data_AF-A0A349BCL8-F1
#
_entry.id   AF-A0A349BCL8-F1
#
_cell.length_a   1.000
_cell.length_b   1.000
_cell.length_c   1.000
_cell.angle_alpha   90.00
_cell.angle_beta   90.00
_cell.angle_gamma   90.00
#
_symmetry.space_group_name_H-M   'P 1'
#
loop_
_entity.id
_entity.type
_entity.pdbx_description
1 polymer ?
#
loop_
_entity_poly.entity_id
_entity_poly.type
_entity_poly.pdbx_seq_one_letter_code
_entity_poly.pdbx_strand_id
1 'polypeptide(L)'
;MATDPTRRPKANPKAAIQDWLTLVDPDGAFLTPSELNAVFPHGFEQMDRDLRTELRARVADLAEADDPTTRSDLRRWLLGTTLDWDDLLADGQRIPATATVRAAEHGVTLRPAHVLLDADDANRVRLGVFTWPLGTPLDRRTDITASGDTWPASPVQRAETWCRESGTPLALVTDDDTWTLVWAPRGAPAASGTWAVSDLADETILQSGLVSLLGARRFFAVSDEPKTGETLERLFERAADAEAELTKGLGASVRQSVELLVAAISRDHVASDGKVLADVAGTEVYESAVTVLMRLVFLLFAEERRLLPAEDPLWAESYSVLTLRDDLRQAATRDGLDALERRSTAWHRLLATFRAVHGGVNHDRLTLPAYGGSLFDPDRFPFLEGRRTPDHLIAGGVDLGPAPDAAVGPGRPVAIDDRTVLAILDSLLTVQVKSGRTKVAQRVSYKALDVEQIGHCYEGLLDHGAIPIDELALGLVGPEGGEPEITVAELDAFDDWDDLCEWLSDKTRCNKKASALAKLLDQEPVGVELARLRVACGH
;
A
#
# COMPACT_ATOMS: atom_id res chain seq x y z
N MET A 1 -50.75 -10.41 4.98
CA MET A 1 -49.55 -11.27 4.89
C MET A 1 -48.66 -10.91 6.05
N ALA A 2 -48.67 -11.72 7.11
CA ALA A 2 -47.78 -11.53 8.26
C ALA A 2 -46.36 -11.94 7.84
N THR A 3 -45.41 -11.03 8.01
CA THR A 3 -43.97 -11.28 7.88
C THR A 3 -43.50 -12.15 9.04
N ASP A 4 -43.02 -13.34 8.73
CA ASP A 4 -42.38 -14.28 9.66
C ASP A 4 -41.15 -13.61 10.32
N PRO A 5 -41.11 -13.46 11.66
CA PRO A 5 -40.02 -12.79 12.37
C PRO A 5 -38.79 -13.68 12.60
N THR A 6 -38.71 -14.88 12.02
CA THR A 6 -37.62 -15.84 12.29
C THR A 6 -36.55 -15.97 11.21
N ARG A 7 -36.60 -15.16 10.14
CA ARG A 7 -35.55 -15.18 9.12
C ARG A 7 -34.37 -14.32 9.56
N ARG A 8 -33.41 -14.90 10.29
CA ARG A 8 -32.06 -14.32 10.43
C ARG A 8 -31.59 -13.92 9.02
N PRO A 9 -31.10 -12.68 8.80
CA PRO A 9 -30.58 -12.30 7.50
C PRO A 9 -29.52 -13.32 7.10
N LYS A 10 -29.62 -13.87 5.89
CA LYS A 10 -28.57 -14.74 5.34
C LYS A 10 -27.27 -13.94 5.41
N ALA A 11 -26.28 -14.45 6.14
CA ALA A 11 -24.98 -13.81 6.26
C ALA A 11 -24.46 -13.51 4.85
N ASN A 12 -24.12 -12.24 4.59
CA ASN A 12 -23.55 -11.83 3.31
C ASN A 12 -22.15 -12.45 3.22
N PRO A 13 -21.88 -13.38 2.28
CA PRO A 13 -20.59 -14.06 2.22
C PRO A 13 -19.39 -13.11 2.10
N LYS A 14 -19.56 -11.99 1.40
CA LYS A 14 -18.52 -10.96 1.26
C LYS A 14 -18.22 -10.26 2.57
N ALA A 15 -19.25 -9.99 3.38
CA ALA A 15 -19.08 -9.38 4.69
C ALA A 15 -18.37 -10.36 5.64
N ALA A 16 -18.72 -11.65 5.59
CA ALA A 16 -18.07 -12.66 6.41
C ALA A 16 -16.57 -12.81 6.14
N ILE A 17 -16.12 -12.70 4.88
CA ILE A 17 -14.68 -12.68 4.54
C ILE A 17 -13.97 -11.45 5.10
N GLN A 18 -14.64 -10.29 5.10
CA GLN A 18 -14.09 -9.07 5.70
C GLN A 18 -13.97 -9.20 7.22
N ASP A 19 -14.98 -9.79 7.87
CA ASP A 19 -14.98 -10.07 9.31
C ASP A 19 -13.84 -11.02 9.67
N TRP A 20 -13.59 -12.05 8.84
CA TRP A 20 -12.46 -12.97 9.02
C TRP A 20 -11.10 -12.25 9.00
N LEU A 21 -10.86 -11.38 8.01
CA LEU A 21 -9.64 -10.57 7.92
C LEU A 21 -9.50 -9.54 9.04
N THR A 22 -10.55 -9.31 9.84
CA THR A 22 -10.48 -8.45 11.02
C THR A 22 -10.06 -9.25 12.27
N LEU A 23 -10.35 -10.55 12.29
CA LEU A 23 -9.94 -11.48 13.36
C LEU A 23 -8.53 -12.05 13.14
N VAL A 24 -8.11 -12.17 11.88
CA VAL A 24 -6.75 -12.52 11.52
C VAL A 24 -5.98 -11.23 11.31
N ASP A 25 -5.10 -10.88 12.24
CA ASP A 25 -4.26 -9.67 12.19
C ASP A 25 -3.23 -9.83 11.07
N PRO A 26 -3.45 -9.25 9.87
CA PRO A 26 -2.64 -9.51 8.70
C PRO A 26 -1.48 -8.51 8.59
N ASP A 27 -0.31 -9.00 8.18
CA ASP A 27 0.88 -8.21 7.95
C ASP A 27 1.52 -8.56 6.59
N GLY A 28 2.12 -7.56 5.94
CA GLY A 28 2.68 -7.67 4.60
C GLY A 28 1.66 -8.02 3.50
N ALA A 29 2.12 -8.75 2.49
CA ALA A 29 1.39 -9.12 1.27
C ALA A 29 0.30 -10.20 1.47
N PHE A 30 -0.53 -10.05 2.52
CA PHE A 30 -1.50 -11.06 2.92
C PHE A 30 -2.70 -11.15 1.96
N LEU A 31 -3.51 -12.20 2.11
CA LEU A 31 -4.70 -12.42 1.28
C LEU A 31 -5.70 -11.27 1.43
N THR A 32 -6.25 -10.75 0.31
CA THR A 32 -7.26 -9.69 0.35
C THR A 32 -8.68 -10.25 0.14
N PRO A 33 -9.73 -9.46 0.43
CA PRO A 33 -11.09 -9.86 0.12
C PRO A 33 -11.28 -10.22 -1.36
N SER A 34 -10.51 -9.63 -2.28
CA SER A 34 -10.64 -9.90 -3.71
C SER A 34 -10.27 -11.34 -4.05
N GLU A 35 -9.08 -11.80 -3.63
CA GLU A 35 -8.60 -13.16 -3.90
C GLU A 35 -9.48 -14.20 -3.19
N LEU A 36 -9.87 -13.92 -1.94
CA LEU A 36 -10.73 -14.80 -1.16
C LEU A 36 -12.13 -14.93 -1.78
N ASN A 37 -12.77 -13.82 -2.17
CA ASN A 37 -14.10 -13.87 -2.80
C ASN A 37 -14.09 -14.55 -4.17
N ALA A 38 -12.96 -14.52 -4.89
CA ALA A 38 -12.84 -15.19 -6.18
C ALA A 38 -12.90 -16.73 -6.03
N VAL A 39 -12.29 -17.27 -4.96
CA VAL A 39 -12.26 -18.71 -4.68
C VAL A 39 -13.44 -19.16 -3.80
N PHE A 40 -13.94 -18.27 -2.95
CA PHE A 40 -15.05 -18.52 -2.03
C PHE A 40 -16.24 -17.58 -2.31
N PRO A 41 -16.86 -17.62 -3.50
CA PRO A 41 -17.97 -16.72 -3.86
C PRO A 41 -19.21 -16.91 -2.97
N HIS A 42 -19.29 -18.03 -2.26
CA HIS A 42 -20.35 -18.38 -1.32
C HIS A 42 -19.89 -18.36 0.15
N GLY A 43 -18.69 -17.85 0.41
CA GLY A 43 -18.07 -17.81 1.74
C GLY A 43 -17.27 -19.08 2.04
N PHE A 44 -16.58 -19.06 3.17
CA PHE A 44 -15.80 -20.21 3.64
C PHE A 44 -16.67 -21.43 3.94
N GLU A 45 -16.07 -22.60 3.81
CA GLU A 45 -16.67 -23.87 4.20
C GLU A 45 -16.79 -23.93 5.71
N GLN A 46 -17.98 -24.28 6.21
CA GLN A 46 -18.22 -24.33 7.63
C GLN A 46 -17.54 -25.53 8.26
N MET A 47 -16.86 -25.31 9.38
CA MET A 47 -16.39 -26.38 10.24
C MET A 47 -17.57 -27.20 10.76
N ASP A 48 -17.44 -28.53 10.73
CA ASP A 48 -18.45 -29.46 11.22
C ASP A 48 -18.88 -29.13 12.66
N ARG A 49 -20.15 -29.38 12.99
CA ARG A 49 -20.70 -29.01 14.30
C ARG A 49 -20.05 -29.80 15.44
N ASP A 50 -19.71 -31.05 15.22
CA ASP A 50 -19.12 -31.90 16.24
C ASP A 50 -17.67 -31.46 16.49
N LEU A 51 -16.91 -31.16 15.42
CA LEU A 51 -15.58 -30.56 15.53
C LEU A 51 -15.60 -29.22 16.27
N ARG A 52 -16.56 -28.34 15.99
CA ARG A 52 -16.69 -27.06 16.72
C ARG A 52 -17.02 -27.25 18.19
N THR A 53 -17.80 -28.28 18.52
CA THR A 53 -18.15 -28.59 19.90
C THR A 53 -16.94 -29.15 20.64
N GLU A 54 -16.17 -30.02 19.99
CA GLU A 54 -14.95 -30.58 20.54
C GLU A 54 -13.83 -29.53 20.69
N LEU A 55 -13.67 -28.62 19.73
CA LEU A 55 -12.72 -27.50 19.83
C LEU A 55 -12.99 -26.65 21.07
N ARG A 56 -14.26 -26.27 21.31
CA ARG A 56 -14.63 -25.50 22.50
C ARG A 56 -14.36 -26.25 23.79
N ALA A 57 -14.65 -27.56 23.82
CA ALA A 57 -14.37 -28.39 24.99
C ALA A 57 -12.87 -28.45 25.28
N ARG A 58 -12.03 -28.74 24.28
CA ARG A 58 -10.58 -28.82 24.45
C ARG A 58 -9.94 -27.50 24.85
N VAL A 59 -10.43 -26.37 24.32
CA VAL A 59 -9.95 -25.04 24.73
C VAL A 59 -10.41 -24.69 26.15
N ALA A 60 -11.60 -25.13 26.57
CA ALA A 60 -12.03 -25.01 27.97
C ALA A 60 -11.15 -25.85 28.92
N ASP A 61 -10.78 -27.07 28.51
CA ASP A 61 -9.88 -27.93 29.29
C ASP A 61 -8.51 -27.29 29.53
N LEU A 62 -7.99 -26.52 28.55
CA LEU A 62 -6.75 -25.75 28.72
C LEU A 62 -6.86 -24.71 29.84
N ALA A 63 -8.03 -24.10 30.03
CA ALA A 63 -8.23 -23.13 31.10
C ALA A 63 -8.25 -23.78 32.50
N GLU A 64 -8.55 -25.08 32.58
CA GLU A 64 -8.63 -25.83 33.84
C GLU A 64 -7.32 -26.56 34.19
N ALA A 65 -6.63 -27.10 33.19
CA ALA A 65 -5.40 -27.89 33.32
C ALA A 65 -4.35 -27.43 32.31
N ASP A 66 -3.85 -26.20 32.50
CA ASP A 66 -2.89 -25.53 31.61
C ASP A 66 -1.49 -26.17 31.68
N ASP A 67 -1.33 -27.35 31.09
CA ASP A 67 -0.09 -28.10 31.03
C ASP A 67 0.39 -28.35 29.58
N PRO A 68 1.72 -28.54 29.37
CA PRO A 68 2.28 -28.72 28.03
C PRO A 68 1.71 -29.91 27.23
N THR A 69 1.23 -30.96 27.92
CA THR A 69 0.69 -32.16 27.28
C THR A 69 -0.66 -31.84 26.65
N THR A 70 -1.56 -31.23 27.42
CA THR A 70 -2.90 -30.85 26.95
C THR A 70 -2.82 -29.87 25.78
N ARG A 71 -1.90 -28.91 25.82
CA ARG A 71 -1.61 -28.00 24.68
C ARG A 71 -1.10 -28.73 23.46
N SER A 72 -0.12 -29.63 23.63
CA SER A 72 0.40 -30.45 22.54
C SER A 72 -0.68 -31.35 21.93
N ASP A 73 -1.60 -31.85 22.72
CA ASP A 73 -2.70 -32.70 22.26
C ASP A 73 -3.77 -31.89 21.51
N LEU A 74 -4.12 -30.69 21.97
CA LEU A 74 -4.96 -29.77 21.19
C LEU A 74 -4.31 -29.43 19.85
N ARG A 75 -3.02 -29.06 19.84
CA ARG A 75 -2.29 -28.76 18.60
C ARG A 75 -2.32 -29.95 17.63
N ARG A 76 -2.02 -31.16 18.11
CA ARG A 76 -2.05 -32.37 17.27
C ARG A 76 -3.45 -32.66 16.73
N TRP A 77 -4.48 -32.47 17.54
CA TRP A 77 -5.87 -32.65 17.13
C TRP A 77 -6.32 -31.60 16.10
N LEU A 78 -5.92 -30.34 16.27
CA LEU A 78 -6.16 -29.28 15.28
C LEU A 78 -5.50 -29.64 13.94
N LEU A 79 -4.21 -29.96 13.95
CA LEU A 79 -3.48 -30.29 12.72
C LEU A 79 -3.98 -31.58 12.07
N GLY A 80 -4.10 -32.66 12.83
CA GLY A 80 -4.45 -33.98 12.31
C GLY A 80 -5.94 -34.10 11.97
N THR A 81 -6.81 -33.85 12.94
CA THR A 81 -8.26 -34.13 12.82
C THR A 81 -9.03 -32.95 12.23
N THR A 82 -8.77 -31.72 12.70
CA THR A 82 -9.55 -30.55 12.24
C THR A 82 -9.18 -30.13 10.82
N LEU A 83 -7.89 -30.16 10.48
CA LEU A 83 -7.38 -29.83 9.15
C LEU A 83 -7.28 -31.05 8.21
N ASP A 84 -7.62 -32.24 8.69
CA ASP A 84 -7.55 -33.50 7.92
C ASP A 84 -6.15 -33.81 7.39
N TRP A 85 -5.09 -33.43 8.14
CA TRP A 85 -3.71 -33.75 7.75
C TRP A 85 -3.33 -35.18 8.12
N ASP A 86 -3.97 -35.79 9.12
CA ASP A 86 -3.80 -37.16 9.63
C ASP A 86 -2.48 -37.87 9.21
N ASP A 87 -2.53 -38.74 8.20
CA ASP A 87 -1.38 -39.51 7.71
C ASP A 87 -0.24 -38.67 7.11
N LEU A 88 -0.55 -37.47 6.62
CA LEU A 88 0.37 -36.51 6.01
C LEU A 88 1.11 -35.65 7.06
N LEU A 89 0.67 -35.64 8.32
CA LEU A 89 1.36 -34.96 9.41
C LEU A 89 2.56 -35.80 9.88
N ALA A 90 3.76 -35.24 9.79
CA ALA A 90 4.98 -35.89 10.25
C ALA A 90 5.68 -35.10 11.37
N ASP A 91 6.12 -35.81 12.40
CA ASP A 91 6.90 -35.30 13.52
C ASP A 91 8.13 -36.18 13.81
N GLY A 92 9.02 -35.71 14.70
CA GLY A 92 10.14 -36.52 15.17
C GLY A 92 11.03 -37.02 14.04
N GLN A 93 11.22 -38.34 13.93
CA GLN A 93 12.04 -38.96 12.89
C GLN A 93 11.35 -39.07 11.52
N ARG A 94 10.03 -38.84 11.45
CA ARG A 94 9.29 -38.84 10.19
C ARG A 94 9.50 -37.56 9.37
N ILE A 95 10.01 -36.49 9.99
CA ILE A 95 10.32 -35.23 9.30
C ILE A 95 11.51 -35.47 8.34
N PRO A 96 11.35 -35.22 7.03
CA PRO A 96 12.42 -35.37 6.05
C PRO A 96 13.64 -34.50 6.35
N ALA A 97 14.83 -34.96 5.96
CA ALA A 97 16.06 -34.18 6.13
C ALA A 97 16.04 -32.85 5.36
N THR A 98 15.27 -32.78 4.26
CA THR A 98 15.03 -31.57 3.45
C THR A 98 14.33 -30.45 4.25
N ALA A 99 13.62 -30.78 5.33
CA ALA A 99 12.97 -29.81 6.21
C ALA A 99 13.94 -29.15 7.20
N THR A 100 15.20 -29.58 7.26
CA THR A 100 16.21 -29.00 8.16
C THR A 100 17.17 -28.14 7.35
N VAL A 101 17.16 -26.83 7.61
CA VAL A 101 17.97 -25.86 6.85
C VAL A 101 18.90 -25.09 7.77
N ARG A 102 19.92 -24.46 7.19
CA ARG A 102 20.89 -23.65 7.93
C ARG A 102 20.74 -22.19 7.56
N ALA A 103 20.40 -21.34 8.53
CA ALA A 103 20.51 -19.90 8.40
C ALA A 103 22.00 -19.53 8.48
N ALA A 104 22.70 -19.60 7.34
CA ALA A 104 24.15 -19.52 7.28
C ALA A 104 24.71 -18.23 7.90
N GLU A 105 24.03 -17.10 7.67
CA GLU A 105 24.39 -15.77 8.18
C GLU A 105 24.39 -15.69 9.72
N HIS A 106 23.62 -16.57 10.37
CA HIS A 106 23.46 -16.58 11.83
C HIS A 106 24.03 -17.83 12.49
N GLY A 107 24.48 -18.81 11.71
CA GLY A 107 25.03 -20.07 12.20
C GLY A 107 24.01 -20.97 12.92
N VAL A 108 22.70 -20.72 12.71
CA VAL A 108 21.60 -21.45 13.35
C VAL A 108 21.02 -22.49 12.40
N THR A 109 20.66 -23.66 12.94
CA THR A 109 19.90 -24.69 12.22
C THR A 109 18.42 -24.55 12.55
N LEU A 110 17.60 -24.43 11.51
CA LEU A 110 16.15 -24.28 11.62
C LEU A 110 15.49 -25.61 11.24
N ARG A 111 14.63 -26.10 12.13
CA ARG A 111 13.88 -27.33 11.95
C ARG A 111 12.50 -27.20 12.57
N PRO A 112 11.41 -27.43 11.81
CA PRO A 112 10.06 -27.39 12.36
C PRO A 112 9.81 -28.59 13.29
N ALA A 113 8.85 -28.43 14.20
CA ALA A 113 8.40 -29.48 15.12
C ALA A 113 7.47 -30.50 14.44
N HIS A 114 6.68 -30.05 13.46
CA HIS A 114 5.86 -30.89 12.60
C HIS A 114 5.94 -30.40 11.15
N VAL A 115 5.62 -31.25 10.19
CA VAL A 115 5.48 -30.86 8.78
C VAL A 115 4.24 -31.49 8.16
N LEU A 116 3.60 -30.77 7.25
CA LEU A 116 2.65 -31.33 6.30
C LEU A 116 3.43 -31.86 5.09
N LEU A 117 3.35 -33.16 4.84
CA LEU A 117 3.95 -33.80 3.68
C LEU A 117 3.02 -33.76 2.47
N ASP A 118 3.61 -33.78 1.28
CA ASP A 118 2.84 -33.92 0.05
C ASP A 118 2.26 -35.34 -0.06
N ALA A 119 1.01 -35.44 -0.54
CA ALA A 119 0.31 -36.73 -0.64
C ALA A 119 0.97 -37.70 -1.64
N ASP A 120 1.64 -37.17 -2.67
CA ASP A 120 2.28 -37.96 -3.71
C ASP A 120 3.81 -38.11 -3.51
N ASP A 121 4.41 -37.29 -2.63
CA ASP A 121 5.85 -37.33 -2.32
C ASP A 121 6.13 -37.07 -0.83
N ALA A 122 6.40 -38.16 -0.09
CA ALA A 122 6.70 -38.12 1.34
C ALA A 122 7.98 -37.34 1.72
N ASN A 123 8.84 -36.96 0.75
CA ASN A 123 10.01 -36.10 1.01
C ASN A 123 9.74 -34.62 0.70
N ARG A 124 8.61 -34.30 0.06
CA ARG A 124 8.21 -32.93 -0.25
C ARG A 124 7.39 -32.36 0.90
N VAL A 125 7.89 -31.27 1.49
CA VAL A 125 7.20 -30.55 2.56
C VAL A 125 6.35 -29.45 1.95
N ARG A 126 5.06 -29.41 2.31
CA ARG A 126 4.10 -28.38 1.90
C ARG A 126 3.97 -27.24 2.91
N LEU A 127 4.15 -27.54 4.19
CA LEU A 127 4.11 -26.55 5.26
C LEU A 127 4.89 -27.02 6.49
N GLY A 128 5.70 -26.15 7.10
CA GLY A 128 6.40 -26.43 8.37
C GLY A 128 5.71 -25.80 9.59
N VAL A 129 5.61 -26.53 10.71
CA VAL A 129 5.02 -26.04 11.97
C VAL A 129 6.10 -25.84 13.02
N PHE A 130 6.31 -24.61 13.45
CA PHE A 130 7.23 -24.22 14.51
C PHE A 130 6.48 -24.00 15.81
N THR A 131 6.89 -24.71 16.86
CA THR A 131 6.31 -24.61 18.20
C THR A 131 7.32 -23.96 19.13
N TRP A 132 6.87 -22.93 19.85
CA TRP A 132 7.67 -22.16 20.80
C TRP A 132 7.13 -22.34 22.22
N PRO A 133 7.95 -22.06 23.25
CA PRO A 133 7.47 -22.06 24.63
C PRO A 133 6.29 -21.09 24.80
N LEU A 134 5.32 -21.48 25.64
CA LEU A 134 4.13 -20.68 25.94
C LEU A 134 4.48 -19.24 26.35
N GLY A 135 3.74 -18.27 25.82
CA GLY A 135 3.90 -16.85 26.12
C GLY A 135 5.07 -16.20 25.39
N THR A 136 5.70 -16.90 24.43
CA THR A 136 6.71 -16.32 23.55
C THR A 136 6.04 -15.39 22.55
N PRO A 137 6.34 -14.08 22.52
CA PRO A 137 5.83 -13.19 21.49
C PRO A 137 6.35 -13.64 20.11
N LEU A 138 5.44 -13.91 19.17
CA LEU A 138 5.79 -14.50 17.87
C LEU A 138 6.32 -13.46 16.86
N ASP A 139 5.94 -12.21 17.02
CA ASP A 139 6.27 -11.05 16.18
C ASP A 139 7.52 -10.30 16.64
N ARG A 140 7.96 -10.50 17.89
CA ARG A 140 9.08 -9.76 18.50
C ARG A 140 10.32 -10.62 18.68
N ARG A 141 11.46 -9.94 18.82
CA ARG A 141 12.75 -10.55 19.13
C ARG A 141 12.60 -11.52 20.31
N THR A 142 13.03 -12.76 20.08
CA THR A 142 13.03 -13.80 21.11
C THR A 142 14.22 -13.64 22.05
N ASP A 143 14.01 -13.96 23.33
CA ASP A 143 15.09 -14.09 24.31
C ASP A 143 15.89 -15.38 24.05
N ILE A 144 17.19 -15.34 24.37
CA ILE A 144 18.13 -16.46 24.24
C ILE A 144 17.65 -17.69 25.03
N THR A 145 16.94 -17.46 26.14
CA THR A 145 16.36 -18.51 26.97
C THR A 145 15.30 -19.35 26.23
N ALA A 146 14.53 -18.73 25.33
CA ALA A 146 13.51 -19.39 24.54
C ALA A 146 14.03 -19.90 23.19
N SER A 147 14.97 -19.18 22.55
CA SER A 147 15.55 -19.60 21.25
C SER A 147 16.69 -20.61 21.36
N GLY A 148 17.42 -20.62 22.47
CA GLY A 148 18.62 -21.43 22.65
C GLY A 148 19.84 -20.95 21.84
N ASP A 149 19.77 -19.78 21.21
CA ASP A 149 20.83 -19.21 20.39
C ASP A 149 20.84 -17.67 20.44
N THR A 150 21.87 -17.04 19.88
CA THR A 150 22.08 -15.58 19.93
C THR A 150 21.43 -14.80 18.79
N TRP A 151 20.74 -15.44 17.85
CA TRP A 151 20.16 -14.76 16.70
C TRP A 151 18.94 -13.93 17.13
N PRO A 152 18.97 -12.59 17.02
CA PRO A 152 17.92 -11.72 17.55
C PRO A 152 16.66 -11.63 16.66
N ALA A 153 16.28 -12.72 15.97
CA ALA A 153 15.08 -12.79 15.15
C ALA A 153 13.87 -13.28 15.94
N SER A 154 12.68 -12.78 15.59
CA SER A 154 11.41 -13.28 16.10
C SER A 154 11.11 -14.72 15.62
N PRO A 155 10.20 -15.44 16.27
CA PRO A 155 9.71 -16.73 15.80
C PRO A 155 9.22 -16.70 14.35
N VAL A 156 8.47 -15.66 13.97
CA VAL A 156 7.99 -15.45 12.59
C VAL A 156 9.17 -15.25 11.63
N GLN A 157 10.13 -14.37 11.93
CA GLN A 157 11.30 -14.13 11.07
C GLN A 157 12.17 -15.39 10.86
N ARG A 158 12.26 -16.23 11.89
CA ARG A 158 12.94 -17.54 11.78
C ARG A 158 12.18 -18.49 10.85
N ALA A 159 10.86 -18.54 10.96
CA ALA A 159 10.04 -19.34 10.06
C ALA A 159 10.11 -18.82 8.61
N GLU A 160 10.12 -17.50 8.40
CA GLU A 160 10.32 -16.94 7.06
C GLU A 160 11.68 -17.32 6.47
N THR A 161 12.75 -17.24 7.28
CA THR A 161 14.08 -17.67 6.86
C THR A 161 14.08 -19.15 6.51
N TRP A 162 13.41 -19.99 7.30
CA TRP A 162 13.24 -21.40 6.98
C TRP A 162 12.50 -21.59 5.65
N CYS A 163 11.43 -20.84 5.39
CA CYS A 163 10.69 -20.93 4.13
C CYS A 163 11.58 -20.61 2.92
N ARG A 164 12.36 -19.52 3.01
CA ARG A 164 13.26 -19.06 1.93
C ARG A 164 14.41 -20.04 1.65
N GLU A 165 14.96 -20.65 2.71
CA GLU A 165 16.08 -21.60 2.60
C GLU A 165 15.62 -23.02 2.21
N SER A 166 14.46 -23.47 2.68
CA SER A 166 13.90 -24.79 2.34
C SER A 166 13.27 -24.83 0.95
N GLY A 167 12.81 -23.68 0.44
CA GLY A 167 11.99 -23.59 -0.76
C GLY A 167 10.52 -23.93 -0.52
N THR A 168 10.11 -24.23 0.72
CA THR A 168 8.70 -24.38 1.10
C THR A 168 8.17 -23.03 1.58
N PRO A 169 7.26 -22.36 0.85
CA PRO A 169 6.91 -20.97 1.15
C PRO A 169 6.01 -20.81 2.38
N LEU A 170 5.40 -21.88 2.90
CA LEU A 170 4.40 -21.82 3.97
C LEU A 170 4.93 -22.38 5.30
N ALA A 171 4.63 -21.67 6.38
CA ALA A 171 4.84 -22.15 7.74
C ALA A 171 3.70 -21.72 8.68
N LEU A 172 3.50 -22.49 9.75
CA LEU A 172 2.73 -22.10 10.92
C LEU A 172 3.69 -21.91 12.10
N VAL A 173 3.52 -20.83 12.83
CA VAL A 173 4.28 -20.55 14.06
C VAL A 173 3.31 -20.44 15.21
N THR A 174 3.59 -21.11 16.32
CA THR A 174 2.69 -21.10 17.47
C THR A 174 3.43 -21.25 18.80
N ASP A 175 2.92 -20.58 19.84
CA ASP A 175 3.23 -20.83 21.25
C ASP A 175 2.09 -21.58 21.98
N ASP A 176 1.20 -22.20 21.19
CA ASP A 176 -0.07 -22.86 21.55
C ASP A 176 -1.24 -21.95 21.93
N ASP A 177 -1.02 -20.69 22.31
CA ASP A 177 -2.10 -19.71 22.52
C ASP A 177 -2.34 -18.83 21.29
N THR A 178 -1.28 -18.55 20.55
CA THR A 178 -1.30 -17.74 19.33
C THR A 178 -0.79 -18.57 18.16
N TRP A 179 -1.42 -18.40 17.00
CA TRP A 179 -1.01 -19.02 15.75
C TRP A 179 -0.78 -17.95 14.70
N THR A 180 0.33 -18.07 13.98
CA THR A 180 0.68 -17.20 12.86
C THR A 180 0.90 -18.05 11.62
N LEU A 181 0.09 -17.82 10.59
CA LEU A 181 0.36 -18.31 9.23
C LEU A 181 1.41 -17.41 8.59
N VAL A 182 2.46 -18.00 8.06
CA VAL A 182 3.55 -17.30 7.37
C VAL A 182 3.61 -17.80 5.93
N TRP A 183 3.65 -16.86 5.00
CA TRP A 183 4.01 -17.09 3.60
C TRP A 183 5.26 -16.27 3.27
N ALA A 184 6.35 -16.94 2.91
CA ALA A 184 7.64 -16.32 2.66
C ALA A 184 8.37 -17.05 1.53
N PRO A 185 7.98 -16.81 0.27
CA PRO A 185 8.66 -17.39 -0.88
C PRO A 185 10.06 -16.77 -1.04
N ARG A 186 10.90 -17.43 -1.83
CA ARG A 186 12.21 -16.89 -2.18
C ARG A 186 12.05 -15.75 -3.19
N GLY A 187 12.55 -14.56 -2.85
CA GLY A 187 12.62 -13.42 -3.78
C GLY A 187 11.34 -12.60 -3.91
N ALA A 188 10.37 -12.76 -3.02
CA ALA A 188 9.22 -11.88 -2.90
C ALA A 188 8.95 -11.50 -1.42
N PRO A 189 8.19 -10.42 -1.16
CA PRO A 189 7.84 -10.01 0.21
C PRO A 189 7.16 -11.13 0.98
N ALA A 190 7.38 -11.16 2.29
CA ALA A 190 6.65 -12.08 3.17
C ALA A 190 5.26 -11.52 3.51
N ALA A 191 4.39 -12.42 3.92
CA ALA A 191 3.09 -12.10 4.48
C ALA A 191 2.85 -12.99 5.70
N SER A 192 2.14 -12.45 6.69
CA SER A 192 1.72 -13.25 7.83
C SER A 192 0.32 -12.87 8.30
N GLY A 193 -0.34 -13.79 9.01
CA GLY A 193 -1.66 -13.56 9.59
C GLY A 193 -1.77 -14.26 10.92
N THR A 194 -2.08 -13.50 11.98
CA THR A 194 -2.05 -14.00 13.36
C THR A 194 -3.45 -14.06 13.97
N TRP A 195 -3.75 -15.10 14.74
CA TRP A 195 -4.99 -15.24 15.50
C TRP A 195 -4.76 -15.96 16.83
N ALA A 196 -5.65 -15.72 17.80
CA ALA A 196 -5.63 -16.41 19.09
C ALA A 196 -6.45 -17.72 19.04
N VAL A 197 -6.01 -18.72 19.79
CA VAL A 197 -6.75 -19.99 19.94
C VAL A 197 -8.06 -19.81 20.69
N SER A 198 -8.13 -18.86 21.63
CA SER A 198 -9.39 -18.48 22.29
C SER A 198 -10.43 -17.99 21.29
N ASP A 199 -10.03 -17.08 20.40
CA ASP A 199 -10.92 -16.52 19.38
C ASP A 199 -11.33 -17.61 18.39
N LEU A 200 -10.42 -18.52 18.05
CA LEU A 200 -10.73 -19.67 17.21
C LEU A 200 -11.80 -20.57 17.83
N ALA A 201 -11.87 -20.71 19.16
CA ALA A 201 -12.92 -21.50 19.82
C ALA A 201 -14.30 -20.83 19.77
N ASP A 202 -14.32 -19.50 19.83
CA ASP A 202 -15.56 -18.73 19.95
C ASP A 202 -16.13 -18.31 18.58
N GLU A 203 -15.28 -17.94 17.64
CA GLU A 203 -15.65 -17.32 16.36
C GLU A 203 -15.81 -18.35 15.23
N THR A 204 -17.07 -18.58 14.81
CA THR A 204 -17.38 -19.56 13.74
C THR A 204 -16.78 -19.17 12.39
N ILE A 205 -16.59 -17.88 12.13
CA ILE A 205 -15.98 -17.42 10.88
C ILE A 205 -14.48 -17.71 10.84
N LEU A 206 -13.77 -17.57 11.97
CA LEU A 206 -12.36 -17.92 12.11
C LEU A 206 -12.15 -19.43 11.91
N GLN A 207 -13.01 -20.25 12.51
CA GLN A 207 -13.07 -21.71 12.30
C GLN A 207 -13.25 -22.09 10.82
N SER A 208 -14.18 -21.42 10.14
CA SER A 208 -14.50 -21.71 8.73
C SER A 208 -13.33 -21.33 7.80
N GLY A 209 -12.72 -20.16 8.03
CA GLY A 209 -11.53 -19.73 7.29
C GLY A 209 -10.34 -20.66 7.51
N LEU A 210 -10.12 -21.10 8.76
CA LEU A 210 -9.06 -22.05 9.11
C LEU A 210 -9.18 -23.36 8.31
N VAL A 211 -10.35 -24.01 8.32
CA VAL A 211 -10.57 -25.27 7.57
C VAL A 211 -10.48 -25.05 6.06
N SER A 212 -11.02 -23.94 5.56
CA SER A 212 -11.04 -23.64 4.12
C SER A 212 -9.67 -23.35 3.51
N LEU A 213 -8.76 -22.76 4.30
CA LEU A 213 -7.43 -22.33 3.86
C LEU A 213 -6.32 -23.30 4.27
N LEU A 214 -6.41 -23.93 5.44
CA LEU A 214 -5.36 -24.83 5.94
C LEU A 214 -5.73 -26.31 5.89
N GLY A 215 -6.98 -26.66 5.56
CA GLY A 215 -7.39 -28.06 5.42
C GLY A 215 -6.69 -28.76 4.25
N ALA A 216 -6.49 -30.07 4.37
CA ALA A 216 -5.80 -30.89 3.35
C ALA A 216 -6.38 -30.71 1.94
N ARG A 217 -7.70 -30.53 1.83
CA ARG A 217 -8.37 -30.23 0.56
C ARG A 217 -7.74 -29.03 -0.19
N ARG A 218 -7.36 -27.96 0.53
CA ARG A 218 -6.74 -26.77 -0.06
C ARG A 218 -5.35 -27.03 -0.64
N PHE A 219 -4.64 -28.05 -0.15
CA PHE A 219 -3.30 -28.39 -0.62
C PHE A 219 -3.30 -29.45 -1.73
N PHE A 220 -4.29 -30.34 -1.73
CA PHE A 220 -4.24 -31.58 -2.53
C PHE A 220 -5.45 -31.82 -3.45
N ALA A 221 -6.58 -31.14 -3.25
CA ALA A 221 -7.82 -31.39 -3.98
C ALA A 221 -8.32 -30.18 -4.78
N VAL A 222 -7.46 -29.18 -4.98
CA VAL A 222 -7.70 -28.01 -5.83
C VAL A 222 -6.58 -27.87 -6.85
N SER A 223 -6.81 -27.12 -7.92
CA SER A 223 -5.80 -26.91 -8.95
C SER A 223 -4.57 -26.16 -8.40
N ASP A 224 -3.37 -26.55 -8.83
CA ASP A 224 -2.09 -25.85 -8.61
C ASP A 224 -1.57 -25.19 -9.90
N GLU A 225 -2.45 -24.91 -10.86
CA GLU A 225 -2.07 -24.20 -12.07
C GLU A 225 -1.64 -22.75 -11.73
N PRO A 226 -0.53 -22.21 -12.27
CA PRO A 226 0.00 -20.90 -11.84
C PRO A 226 -0.96 -19.70 -11.89
N LYS A 227 -1.99 -19.73 -12.76
CA LYS A 227 -2.92 -18.59 -12.94
C LYS A 227 -4.34 -18.84 -12.43
N THR A 228 -4.71 -20.10 -12.31
CA THR A 228 -6.06 -20.61 -12.06
C THR A 228 -6.11 -21.50 -10.83
N GLY A 229 -4.95 -21.82 -10.27
CA GLY A 229 -4.79 -22.64 -9.09
C GLY A 229 -5.36 -21.94 -7.87
N GLU A 230 -5.93 -22.76 -6.99
CA GLU A 230 -6.57 -22.30 -5.78
C GLU A 230 -5.86 -22.83 -4.55
N THR A 231 -4.69 -23.47 -4.67
CA THR A 231 -3.88 -23.82 -3.50
C THR A 231 -3.50 -22.56 -2.72
N LEU A 232 -3.21 -22.73 -1.43
CA LEU A 232 -2.89 -21.59 -0.57
C LEU A 232 -1.67 -20.81 -1.10
N GLU A 233 -0.66 -21.51 -1.59
CA GLU A 233 0.51 -20.93 -2.25
C GLU A 233 0.09 -20.02 -3.41
N ARG A 234 -0.83 -20.48 -4.27
CA ARG A 234 -1.31 -19.72 -5.44
C ARG A 234 -2.21 -18.55 -5.06
N LEU A 235 -2.88 -18.61 -3.91
CA LEU A 235 -3.64 -17.47 -3.39
C LEU A 235 -2.68 -16.34 -2.98
N PHE A 236 -1.62 -16.67 -2.25
CA PHE A 236 -0.63 -15.68 -1.83
C PHE A 236 0.20 -15.14 -2.99
N GLU A 237 0.62 -15.98 -3.95
CA GLU A 237 1.32 -15.51 -5.16
C GLU A 237 0.49 -14.44 -5.90
N ARG A 238 -0.83 -14.67 -6.05
CA ARG A 238 -1.72 -13.69 -6.69
C ARG A 238 -1.90 -12.42 -5.85
N ALA A 239 -1.96 -12.54 -4.53
CA ALA A 239 -2.04 -11.37 -3.65
C ALA A 239 -0.77 -10.51 -3.76
N ALA A 240 0.41 -11.15 -3.73
CA ALA A 240 1.70 -10.48 -3.90
C ALA A 240 1.86 -9.84 -5.29
N ASP A 241 1.44 -10.53 -6.36
CA ASP A 241 1.45 -9.97 -7.72
C ASP A 241 0.52 -8.74 -7.83
N ALA A 242 -0.67 -8.81 -7.24
CA ALA A 242 -1.64 -7.72 -7.25
C ALA A 242 -1.12 -6.50 -6.47
N GLU A 243 -0.47 -6.74 -5.32
CA GLU A 243 0.17 -5.69 -4.53
C GLU A 243 1.37 -5.06 -5.27
N ALA A 244 2.22 -5.87 -5.90
CA ALA A 244 3.35 -5.36 -6.70
C ALA A 244 2.88 -4.47 -7.86
N GLU A 245 1.80 -4.85 -8.56
CA GLU A 245 1.19 -4.02 -9.59
C GLU A 245 0.55 -2.74 -9.00
N LEU A 246 0.01 -2.79 -7.78
CA LEU A 246 -0.50 -1.62 -7.09
C LEU A 246 0.63 -0.63 -6.74
N THR A 247 1.73 -1.10 -6.15
CA THR A 247 2.90 -0.28 -5.82
C THR A 247 3.53 0.33 -7.07
N LYS A 248 3.63 -0.44 -8.15
CA LYS A 248 4.09 0.07 -9.44
C LYS A 248 3.17 1.18 -9.98
N GLY A 249 1.86 0.93 -9.97
CA GLY A 249 0.86 1.91 -10.38
C GLY A 249 0.91 3.18 -9.52
N LEU A 250 1.18 3.04 -8.22
CA LEU A 250 1.37 4.17 -7.31
C LEU A 250 2.62 4.98 -7.67
N GLY A 251 3.78 4.34 -7.90
CA GLY A 251 4.99 5.04 -8.33
C GLY A 251 4.77 5.88 -9.59
N ALA A 252 4.09 5.31 -10.59
CA ALA A 252 3.73 6.03 -11.82
C ALA A 252 2.80 7.22 -11.54
N SER A 253 1.76 7.04 -10.72
CA SER A 253 0.84 8.11 -10.30
C SER A 253 1.54 9.23 -9.53
N VAL A 254 2.50 8.88 -8.65
CA VAL A 254 3.28 9.87 -7.90
C VAL A 254 4.10 10.73 -8.86
N ARG A 255 4.82 10.12 -9.81
CA ARG A 255 5.57 10.87 -10.83
C ARG A 255 4.67 11.81 -11.62
N GLN A 256 3.55 11.31 -12.13
CA GLN A 256 2.57 12.13 -12.84
C GLN A 256 2.05 13.28 -11.98
N SER A 257 1.90 13.08 -10.66
CA SER A 257 1.47 14.14 -9.75
C SER A 257 2.54 15.21 -9.54
N VAL A 258 3.81 14.82 -9.52
CA VAL A 258 4.94 15.76 -9.49
C VAL A 258 4.90 16.65 -10.74
N GLU A 259 4.74 16.06 -11.93
CA GLU A 259 4.59 16.82 -13.18
C GLU A 259 3.41 17.80 -13.14
N LEU A 260 2.24 17.36 -12.64
CA LEU A 260 1.06 18.23 -12.49
C LEU A 260 1.34 19.41 -11.56
N LEU A 261 2.04 19.18 -10.46
CA LEU A 261 2.39 20.23 -9.51
C LEU A 261 3.43 21.20 -10.10
N VAL A 262 4.47 20.70 -10.77
CA VAL A 262 5.46 21.52 -11.50
C VAL A 262 4.76 22.38 -12.56
N ALA A 263 3.85 21.79 -13.35
CA ALA A 263 3.07 22.53 -14.33
C ALA A 263 2.19 23.62 -13.70
N ALA A 264 1.59 23.36 -12.54
CA ALA A 264 0.80 24.36 -11.82
C ALA A 264 1.63 25.50 -11.25
N ILE A 265 2.83 25.20 -10.71
CA ILE A 265 3.79 26.23 -10.30
C ILE A 265 4.22 27.08 -11.50
N SER A 266 4.49 26.45 -12.65
CA SER A 266 4.84 27.14 -13.90
C SER A 266 3.72 28.08 -14.38
N ARG A 267 2.45 27.64 -14.33
CA ARG A 267 1.30 28.52 -14.65
C ARG A 267 1.24 29.75 -13.76
N ASP A 268 1.43 29.60 -12.45
CA ASP A 268 1.42 30.75 -11.54
C ASP A 268 2.65 31.66 -11.75
N HIS A 269 3.80 31.09 -12.14
CA HIS A 269 4.97 31.88 -12.54
C HIS A 269 4.69 32.76 -13.75
N VAL A 270 4.09 32.21 -14.81
CA VAL A 270 3.69 32.99 -15.98
C VAL A 270 2.63 34.04 -15.60
N ALA A 271 1.60 33.66 -14.86
CA ALA A 271 0.52 34.57 -14.44
C ALA A 271 0.98 35.69 -13.48
N SER A 272 2.13 35.52 -12.83
CA SER A 272 2.71 36.49 -11.90
C SER A 272 3.84 37.32 -12.51
N ASP A 273 3.99 37.33 -13.84
CA ASP A 273 5.08 38.00 -14.57
C ASP A 273 6.47 37.54 -14.08
N GLY A 274 6.62 36.24 -13.86
CA GLY A 274 7.87 35.63 -13.45
C GLY A 274 8.13 35.68 -11.93
N LYS A 275 7.26 36.33 -11.15
CA LYS A 275 7.55 36.56 -9.72
C LYS A 275 7.63 35.30 -8.89
N VAL A 276 6.88 34.23 -9.17
CA VAL A 276 6.87 33.01 -8.33
C VAL A 276 8.24 32.32 -8.27
N LEU A 277 8.85 32.04 -9.43
CA LEU A 277 10.13 31.33 -9.56
C LEU A 277 11.34 32.26 -9.75
N ALA A 278 11.19 33.57 -9.51
CA ALA A 278 12.34 34.47 -9.48
C ALA A 278 13.41 33.94 -8.51
N ASP A 279 14.63 33.75 -9.01
CA ASP A 279 15.78 33.19 -8.30
C ASP A 279 15.59 31.77 -7.74
N VAL A 280 14.63 31.00 -8.28
CA VAL A 280 14.42 29.58 -7.93
C VAL A 280 14.93 28.70 -9.07
N ALA A 281 15.87 27.81 -8.78
CA ALA A 281 16.40 26.88 -9.79
C ALA A 281 15.37 25.81 -10.17
N GLY A 282 15.37 25.35 -11.44
CA GLY A 282 14.46 24.29 -11.90
C GLY A 282 14.58 22.99 -11.08
N THR A 283 15.80 22.66 -10.62
CA THR A 283 16.04 21.54 -9.69
C THR A 283 15.32 21.74 -8.37
N GLU A 284 15.33 22.95 -7.81
CA GLU A 284 14.61 23.28 -6.57
C GLU A 284 13.09 23.20 -6.77
N VAL A 285 12.57 23.60 -7.92
CA VAL A 285 11.14 23.43 -8.26
C VAL A 285 10.75 21.95 -8.24
N TYR A 286 11.54 21.10 -8.90
CA TYR A 286 11.30 19.67 -8.93
C TYR A 286 11.38 19.04 -7.53
N GLU A 287 12.45 19.33 -6.77
CA GLU A 287 12.63 18.85 -5.41
C GLU A 287 11.50 19.29 -4.47
N SER A 288 11.00 20.51 -4.65
CA SER A 288 9.87 21.04 -3.87
C SER A 288 8.58 20.26 -4.17
N ALA A 289 8.34 19.94 -5.44
CA ALA A 289 7.17 19.18 -5.87
C ALA A 289 7.23 17.76 -5.31
N VAL A 290 8.36 17.06 -5.48
CA VAL A 290 8.59 15.74 -4.88
C VAL A 290 8.36 15.78 -3.37
N THR A 291 8.89 16.79 -2.68
CA THR A 291 8.73 16.95 -1.22
C THR A 291 7.25 17.14 -0.83
N VAL A 292 6.48 17.90 -1.60
CA VAL A 292 5.02 18.05 -1.37
C VAL A 292 4.30 16.71 -1.54
N LEU A 293 4.66 15.92 -2.56
CA LEU A 293 4.05 14.59 -2.76
C LEU A 293 4.43 13.63 -1.63
N MET A 294 5.66 13.68 -1.14
CA MET A 294 6.07 12.92 0.06
C MET A 294 5.27 13.32 1.30
N ARG A 295 5.01 14.62 1.51
CA ARG A 295 4.14 15.09 2.60
C ARG A 295 2.73 14.51 2.49
N LEU A 296 2.14 14.52 1.28
CA LEU A 296 0.80 14.00 1.06
C LEU A 296 0.69 12.51 1.34
N VAL A 297 1.60 11.70 0.80
CA VAL A 297 1.62 10.25 1.06
C VAL A 297 1.83 9.95 2.55
N PHE A 298 2.72 10.68 3.22
CA PHE A 298 2.90 10.52 4.68
C PHE A 298 1.62 10.85 5.45
N LEU A 299 0.91 11.92 5.08
CA LEU A 299 -0.38 12.27 5.71
C LEU A 299 -1.43 11.19 5.48
N LEU A 300 -1.54 10.65 4.26
CA LEU A 300 -2.49 9.57 3.95
C LEU A 300 -2.19 8.31 4.78
N PHE A 301 -0.91 7.95 4.88
CA PHE A 301 -0.44 6.87 5.73
C PHE A 301 -0.76 7.10 7.21
N ALA A 302 -0.45 8.30 7.72
CA ALA A 302 -0.65 8.66 9.12
C ALA A 302 -2.15 8.72 9.49
N GLU A 303 -3.01 9.18 8.59
CA GLU A 303 -4.47 9.16 8.79
C GLU A 303 -5.04 7.73 8.79
N GLU A 304 -4.65 6.86 7.84
CA GLU A 304 -5.15 5.49 7.79
C GLU A 304 -4.65 4.61 8.95
N ARG A 305 -3.46 4.89 9.50
CA ARG A 305 -2.91 4.24 10.71
C ARG A 305 -3.28 4.94 12.03
N ARG A 306 -4.14 5.97 11.99
CA ARG A 306 -4.59 6.73 13.17
C ARG A 306 -3.45 7.34 14.00
N LEU A 307 -2.35 7.69 13.34
CA LEU A 307 -1.24 8.44 13.93
C LEU A 307 -1.56 9.94 14.07
N LEU A 308 -2.54 10.41 13.30
CA LEU A 308 -3.11 11.76 13.39
C LEU A 308 -4.51 11.69 13.99
N PRO A 309 -5.03 12.78 14.60
CA PRO A 309 -6.32 12.81 15.27
C PRO A 309 -7.49 12.83 14.27
N ALA A 310 -7.56 11.85 13.37
CA ALA A 310 -8.54 11.79 12.29
C ALA A 310 -10.00 11.68 12.78
N GLU A 311 -10.21 11.20 14.01
CA GLU A 311 -11.54 11.13 14.65
C GLU A 311 -11.97 12.47 15.29
N ASP A 312 -11.05 13.44 15.44
CA ASP A 312 -11.38 14.78 15.91
C ASP A 312 -12.11 15.56 14.81
N PRO A 313 -13.33 16.09 15.05
CA PRO A 313 -14.09 16.79 14.01
C PRO A 313 -13.38 18.00 13.42
N LEU A 314 -12.63 18.76 14.23
CA LEU A 314 -11.90 19.94 13.76
C LEU A 314 -10.76 19.51 12.83
N TRP A 315 -10.04 18.44 13.19
CA TRP A 315 -9.03 17.86 12.31
C TRP A 315 -9.65 17.35 11.01
N ALA A 316 -10.68 16.52 11.10
CA ALA A 316 -11.34 15.92 9.95
C ALA A 316 -11.85 16.98 8.96
N GLU A 317 -12.49 18.05 9.45
CA GLU A 317 -13.04 19.11 8.61
C GLU A 317 -11.98 20.06 8.05
N SER A 318 -10.92 20.36 8.82
CA SER A 318 -10.00 21.47 8.48
C SER A 318 -8.62 21.03 7.98
N TYR A 319 -8.16 19.83 8.32
CA TYR A 319 -6.78 19.39 8.08
C TYR A 319 -6.68 18.03 7.37
N SER A 320 -7.69 17.16 7.50
CA SER A 320 -7.63 15.84 6.86
C SER A 320 -7.51 15.94 5.34
N VAL A 321 -6.54 15.22 4.78
CA VAL A 321 -6.32 15.11 3.32
C VAL A 321 -7.39 14.23 2.69
N LEU A 322 -7.81 13.17 3.38
CA LEU A 322 -8.89 12.29 2.92
C LEU A 322 -10.20 13.05 2.78
N THR A 323 -10.58 13.83 3.79
CA THR A 323 -11.79 14.67 3.74
C THR A 323 -11.67 15.76 2.67
N LEU A 324 -10.50 16.42 2.54
CA LEU A 324 -10.28 17.41 1.48
C LEU A 324 -10.54 16.83 0.08
N ARG A 325 -10.07 15.62 -0.21
CA ARG A 325 -10.34 14.97 -1.51
C ARG A 325 -11.84 14.78 -1.71
N ASP A 326 -12.55 14.26 -0.71
CA ASP A 326 -13.97 13.96 -0.82
C ASP A 326 -14.81 15.25 -0.99
N ASP A 327 -14.45 16.33 -0.28
CA ASP A 327 -15.03 17.66 -0.46
C ASP A 327 -14.83 18.18 -1.89
N LEU A 328 -13.62 18.05 -2.43
CA LEU A 328 -13.29 18.47 -3.80
C LEU A 328 -14.05 17.65 -4.85
N ARG A 329 -14.18 16.33 -4.67
CA ARG A 329 -15.01 15.48 -5.56
C ARG A 329 -16.48 15.88 -5.52
N GLN A 330 -17.00 16.19 -4.34
CA GLN A 330 -18.38 16.68 -4.19
C GLN A 330 -18.57 18.04 -4.86
N ALA A 331 -17.61 18.96 -4.68
CA ALA A 331 -17.61 20.26 -5.34
C ALA A 331 -17.51 20.12 -6.87
N ALA A 332 -16.67 19.23 -7.39
CA ALA A 332 -16.58 18.96 -8.82
C ALA A 332 -17.91 18.44 -9.40
N THR A 333 -18.61 17.57 -8.66
CA THR A 333 -19.91 17.04 -9.06
C THR A 333 -21.00 18.12 -9.06
N ARG A 334 -20.98 19.02 -8.07
CA ARG A 334 -21.99 20.06 -7.89
C ARG A 334 -21.77 21.27 -8.80
N ASP A 335 -20.53 21.73 -8.91
CA ASP A 335 -20.15 23.02 -9.50
C ASP A 335 -19.42 22.86 -10.86
N GLY A 336 -18.97 21.65 -11.21
CA GLY A 336 -18.15 21.36 -12.39
C GLY A 336 -16.65 21.61 -12.19
N LEU A 337 -15.81 20.95 -12.99
CA LEU A 337 -14.34 21.07 -12.89
C LEU A 337 -13.82 22.48 -13.21
N ASP A 338 -14.44 23.19 -14.15
CA ASP A 338 -14.08 24.57 -14.53
C ASP A 338 -14.27 25.57 -13.37
N ALA A 339 -15.08 25.22 -12.36
CA ALA A 339 -15.26 26.04 -11.18
C ALA A 339 -14.16 25.80 -10.14
N LEU A 340 -13.54 24.61 -10.11
CA LEU A 340 -12.42 24.29 -9.22
C LEU A 340 -11.12 24.94 -9.72
N GLU A 341 -10.94 25.03 -11.03
CA GLU A 341 -9.78 25.66 -11.67
C GLU A 341 -9.61 27.15 -11.31
N ARG A 342 -10.70 27.82 -10.96
CA ARG A 342 -10.71 29.24 -10.56
C ARG A 342 -10.56 29.45 -9.04
N ARG A 343 -10.32 28.39 -8.27
CA ARG A 343 -10.18 28.42 -6.80
C ARG A 343 -8.86 27.77 -6.41
N SER A 344 -8.25 28.22 -5.31
CA SER A 344 -6.98 27.67 -4.77
C SER A 344 -7.07 27.39 -3.27
N THR A 345 -8.28 27.20 -2.76
CA THR A 345 -8.54 27.06 -1.32
C THR A 345 -7.94 25.77 -0.74
N ALA A 346 -7.90 24.69 -1.52
CA ALA A 346 -7.34 23.42 -1.13
C ALA A 346 -5.84 23.50 -0.89
N TRP A 347 -5.11 24.24 -1.73
CA TRP A 347 -3.67 24.42 -1.56
C TRP A 347 -3.32 25.12 -0.24
N HIS A 348 -4.06 26.18 0.10
CA HIS A 348 -3.87 26.90 1.37
C HIS A 348 -4.16 26.00 2.57
N ARG A 349 -5.18 25.13 2.48
CA ARG A 349 -5.48 24.11 3.49
C ARG A 349 -4.35 23.10 3.65
N LEU A 350 -3.75 22.64 2.55
CA LEU A 350 -2.59 21.74 2.59
C LEU A 350 -1.38 22.40 3.24
N LEU A 351 -1.03 23.64 2.88
CA LEU A 351 0.05 24.39 3.51
C LEU A 351 -0.18 24.56 5.02
N ALA A 352 -1.40 24.91 5.43
CA ALA A 352 -1.77 24.98 6.85
C ALA A 352 -1.61 23.63 7.56
N THR A 353 -1.98 22.53 6.90
CA THR A 353 -1.82 21.16 7.42
C THR A 353 -0.35 20.80 7.59
N PHE A 354 0.51 21.13 6.62
CA PHE A 354 1.95 20.88 6.72
C PHE A 354 2.58 21.62 7.90
N ARG A 355 2.22 22.90 8.09
CA ARG A 355 2.65 23.70 9.25
C ARG A 355 2.16 23.12 10.56
N ALA A 356 0.89 22.69 10.62
CA ALA A 356 0.31 22.10 11.82
C ALA A 356 1.05 20.82 12.23
N VAL A 357 1.41 19.96 11.27
CA VAL A 357 2.18 18.74 11.55
C VAL A 357 3.62 19.06 11.97
N HIS A 358 4.28 20.02 11.31
CA HIS A 358 5.64 20.43 11.64
C HIS A 358 5.74 21.09 13.02
N GLY A 359 4.98 22.18 13.23
CA GLY A 359 5.06 23.03 14.41
C GLY A 359 4.14 22.61 15.56
N GLY A 360 3.28 21.61 15.34
CA GLY A 360 2.24 21.21 16.29
C GLY A 360 1.08 22.20 16.33
N VAL A 361 0.04 21.82 17.07
CA VAL A 361 -1.12 22.67 17.37
C VAL A 361 -1.32 22.63 18.87
N ASN A 362 -1.38 23.80 19.51
CA ASN A 362 -1.71 23.92 20.92
C ASN A 362 -2.94 24.82 21.07
N HIS A 363 -4.12 24.21 21.01
CA HIS A 363 -5.41 24.89 21.11
C HIS A 363 -6.38 24.03 21.94
N ASP A 364 -7.27 24.67 22.70
CA ASP A 364 -8.20 23.98 23.62
C ASP A 364 -9.08 22.90 22.96
N ARG A 365 -9.29 23.01 21.65
CA ARG A 365 -10.12 22.09 20.84
C ARG A 365 -9.32 21.08 20.01
N LEU A 366 -8.01 21.26 19.88
CA LEU A 366 -7.16 20.39 19.08
C LEU A 366 -5.73 20.53 19.58
N THR A 367 -5.16 19.43 20.05
CA THR A 367 -3.75 19.35 20.43
C THR A 367 -3.05 18.36 19.51
N LEU A 368 -1.97 18.80 18.89
CA LEU A 368 -1.10 17.98 18.06
C LEU A 368 0.35 18.24 18.46
N PRO A 369 1.13 17.22 18.83
CA PRO A 369 2.55 17.41 19.07
C PRO A 369 3.26 17.88 17.79
N ALA A 370 4.31 18.67 17.95
CA ALA A 370 5.19 19.02 16.85
C ALA A 370 5.97 17.77 16.43
N TYR A 371 5.68 17.24 15.23
CA TYR A 371 6.44 16.11 14.67
C TYR A 371 7.79 16.57 14.09
N GLY A 372 7.92 17.85 13.73
CA GLY A 372 9.15 18.45 13.22
C GLY A 372 9.65 17.80 11.94
N GLY A 373 10.98 17.74 11.79
CA GLY A 373 11.67 17.12 10.66
C GLY A 373 11.67 17.97 9.39
N SER A 374 12.71 17.80 8.56
CA SER A 374 12.87 18.55 7.31
C SER A 374 11.80 18.26 6.26
N LEU A 375 11.06 17.15 6.40
CA LEU A 375 10.01 16.81 5.45
C LEU A 375 8.87 17.82 5.50
N PHE A 376 8.35 18.16 6.68
CA PHE A 376 7.22 19.09 6.84
C PHE A 376 7.65 20.53 7.12
N ASP A 377 8.95 20.80 7.25
CA ASP A 377 9.49 22.14 7.45
C ASP A 377 9.01 23.12 6.35
N PRO A 378 8.21 24.14 6.68
CA PRO A 378 7.73 25.11 5.70
C PRO A 378 8.87 25.99 5.16
N ASP A 379 10.03 26.04 5.83
CA ASP A 379 11.19 26.85 5.45
C ASP A 379 12.15 26.12 4.51
N ARG A 380 11.93 24.82 4.26
CA ARG A 380 12.73 24.06 3.30
C ARG A 380 12.57 24.57 1.86
N PHE A 381 11.37 24.99 1.49
CA PHE A 381 11.05 25.59 0.19
C PHE A 381 10.12 26.80 0.38
N PRO A 382 10.66 27.95 0.85
CA PRO A 382 9.84 29.09 1.25
C PRO A 382 8.98 29.67 0.12
N PHE A 383 9.41 29.53 -1.14
CA PHE A 383 8.68 30.07 -2.29
C PHE A 383 7.26 29.49 -2.43
N LEU A 384 7.04 28.24 -2.00
CA LEU A 384 5.70 27.63 -1.97
C LEU A 384 4.71 28.44 -1.10
N GLU A 385 5.24 29.08 -0.05
CA GLU A 385 4.51 29.90 0.91
C GLU A 385 4.47 31.39 0.51
N GLY A 386 5.04 31.73 -0.65
CA GLY A 386 5.21 33.12 -1.10
C GLY A 386 6.37 33.85 -0.41
N ARG A 387 7.23 33.12 0.29
CA ARG A 387 8.39 33.63 1.02
C ARG A 387 9.67 33.39 0.23
N ARG A 388 10.79 33.98 0.66
CA ARG A 388 12.11 33.80 0.05
C ARG A 388 13.13 33.38 1.10
N THR A 389 14.05 32.49 0.71
CA THR A 389 15.08 31.88 1.55
C THR A 389 16.32 32.78 1.65
N PRO A 390 16.83 33.03 2.86
CA PRO A 390 16.20 33.91 3.83
C PRO A 390 16.38 35.39 3.41
N ASP A 391 15.28 36.04 3.08
CA ASP A 391 15.23 37.50 3.11
C ASP A 391 14.99 38.02 4.54
N HIS A 392 14.52 37.18 5.45
CA HIS A 392 14.15 37.57 6.82
C HIS A 392 15.34 37.59 7.78
N LEU A 393 15.57 38.74 8.44
CA LEU A 393 16.57 38.89 9.50
C LEU A 393 16.08 38.21 10.78
N ILE A 394 16.63 37.04 11.11
CA ILE A 394 16.36 36.39 12.40
C ILE A 394 17.42 36.82 13.43
N ALA A 395 17.01 37.50 14.50
CA ALA A 395 17.88 37.86 15.61
C ALA A 395 17.31 37.35 16.94
N GLY A 396 18.04 36.47 17.63
CA GLY A 396 17.61 35.91 18.91
C GLY A 396 16.33 35.08 18.84
N GLY A 397 16.05 34.44 17.69
CA GLY A 397 14.83 33.64 17.47
C GLY A 397 13.59 34.46 17.10
N VAL A 398 13.73 35.77 16.91
CA VAL A 398 12.66 36.66 16.45
C VAL A 398 12.88 37.02 14.99
N ASP A 399 11.82 36.89 14.20
CA ASP A 399 11.78 37.30 12.80
C ASP A 399 11.54 38.81 12.68
N LEU A 400 12.54 39.54 12.17
CA LEU A 400 12.51 40.99 12.00
C LEU A 400 12.02 41.42 10.61
N GLY A 401 11.59 40.48 9.77
CA GLY A 401 11.12 40.74 8.41
C GLY A 401 12.25 40.90 7.39
N PRO A 402 11.89 41.21 6.13
CA PRO A 402 12.80 41.13 4.99
C PRO A 402 13.90 42.22 4.99
N ALA A 403 15.07 41.90 4.46
CA ALA A 403 16.13 42.85 4.15
C ALA A 403 15.64 43.91 3.13
N PRO A 404 16.14 45.15 3.15
CA PRO A 404 15.69 46.21 2.24
C PRO A 404 15.86 45.91 0.74
N ASP A 405 16.78 45.00 0.41
CA ASP A 405 17.14 44.55 -0.94
C ASP A 405 16.62 43.14 -1.28
N ALA A 406 15.77 42.57 -0.41
CA ALA A 406 15.11 41.28 -0.59
C ALA A 406 14.34 41.20 -1.92
N ALA A 407 14.41 40.05 -2.59
CA ALA A 407 13.61 39.80 -3.77
C ALA A 407 12.13 39.76 -3.38
N VAL A 408 11.31 40.63 -3.98
CA VAL A 408 9.86 40.65 -3.69
C VAL A 408 9.22 39.45 -4.37
N GLY A 409 8.99 38.38 -3.60
CA GLY A 409 8.13 37.26 -4.01
C GLY A 409 6.70 37.72 -4.31
N PRO A 410 5.81 36.83 -4.74
CA PRO A 410 4.42 37.18 -5.08
C PRO A 410 3.60 37.75 -3.90
N GLY A 411 4.11 37.70 -2.66
CA GLY A 411 3.43 38.20 -1.46
C GLY A 411 2.23 37.34 -1.03
N ARG A 412 2.05 36.20 -1.67
CA ARG A 412 1.06 35.16 -1.40
C ARG A 412 1.67 33.79 -1.71
N PRO A 413 1.15 32.70 -1.11
CA PRO A 413 1.49 31.35 -1.55
C PRO A 413 1.31 31.16 -3.06
N VAL A 414 2.02 30.18 -3.61
CA VAL A 414 1.84 29.77 -5.02
C VAL A 414 0.38 29.39 -5.24
N ALA A 415 -0.22 29.85 -6.33
CA ALA A 415 -1.61 29.56 -6.65
C ALA A 415 -1.70 28.20 -7.36
N ILE A 416 -1.89 27.14 -6.57
CA ILE A 416 -2.25 25.83 -7.11
C ILE A 416 -3.78 25.70 -7.05
N ASP A 417 -4.40 25.47 -8.20
CA ASP A 417 -5.85 25.40 -8.31
C ASP A 417 -6.43 24.11 -7.71
N ASP A 418 -7.68 24.18 -7.24
CA ASP A 418 -8.38 23.10 -6.55
C ASP A 418 -8.58 21.87 -7.46
N ARG A 419 -8.62 22.07 -8.79
CA ARG A 419 -8.71 21.00 -9.78
C ARG A 419 -7.38 20.23 -9.86
N THR A 420 -6.25 20.92 -9.87
CA THR A 420 -4.92 20.31 -9.79
C THR A 420 -4.76 19.55 -8.48
N VAL A 421 -5.15 20.13 -7.34
CA VAL A 421 -5.09 19.44 -6.04
C VAL A 421 -5.97 18.18 -6.06
N LEU A 422 -7.19 18.26 -6.57
CA LEU A 422 -8.06 17.10 -6.72
C LEU A 422 -7.42 16.02 -7.60
N ALA A 423 -6.85 16.39 -8.75
CA ALA A 423 -6.20 15.44 -9.66
C ALA A 423 -5.01 14.72 -8.99
N ILE A 424 -4.18 15.45 -8.24
CA ILE A 424 -3.09 14.88 -7.45
C ILE A 424 -3.65 13.89 -6.43
N LEU A 425 -4.61 14.31 -5.58
CA LEU A 425 -5.18 13.45 -4.55
C LEU A 425 -5.88 12.21 -5.13
N ASP A 426 -6.57 12.35 -6.26
CA ASP A 426 -7.20 11.24 -6.96
C ASP A 426 -6.17 10.22 -7.45
N SER A 427 -5.07 10.69 -8.05
CA SER A 427 -4.02 9.80 -8.56
C SER A 427 -3.24 9.08 -7.45
N LEU A 428 -3.06 9.72 -6.29
CA LEU A 428 -2.42 9.11 -5.11
C LEU A 428 -3.31 8.07 -4.44
N LEU A 429 -4.63 8.22 -4.50
CA LEU A 429 -5.57 7.33 -3.80
C LEU A 429 -6.26 6.32 -4.71
N THR A 430 -6.18 6.51 -6.02
CA THR A 430 -6.76 5.64 -7.04
C THR A 430 -5.78 5.46 -8.20
N VAL A 431 -5.24 4.25 -8.32
CA VAL A 431 -4.27 3.90 -9.36
C VAL A 431 -4.91 3.00 -10.41
N GLN A 432 -4.38 3.06 -11.63
CA GLN A 432 -4.83 2.20 -12.73
C GLN A 432 -3.92 0.97 -12.81
N VAL A 433 -4.38 -0.15 -12.27
CA VAL A 433 -3.63 -1.41 -12.31
C VAL A 433 -4.01 -2.23 -13.55
N LYS A 434 -3.07 -2.99 -14.09
CA LYS A 434 -3.36 -3.93 -15.18
C LYS A 434 -4.04 -5.17 -14.59
N SER A 435 -5.26 -5.44 -15.05
CA SER A 435 -5.95 -6.70 -14.81
C SER A 435 -6.16 -7.40 -16.16
N GLY A 436 -5.28 -8.35 -16.46
CA GLY A 436 -5.24 -9.02 -17.76
C GLY A 436 -4.98 -8.06 -18.92
N ARG A 437 -5.97 -7.88 -19.82
CA ARG A 437 -5.89 -6.97 -20.97
C ARG A 437 -6.48 -5.58 -20.70
N THR A 438 -7.08 -5.37 -19.53
CA THR A 438 -7.78 -4.14 -19.17
C THR A 438 -7.07 -3.43 -18.02
N LYS A 439 -7.20 -2.10 -17.96
CA LYS A 439 -6.82 -1.32 -16.77
C LYS A 439 -8.05 -1.17 -15.89
N VAL A 440 -7.89 -1.37 -14.59
CA VAL A 440 -8.95 -1.21 -13.60
C VAL A 440 -8.50 -0.18 -12.57
N ALA A 441 -9.41 0.74 -12.23
CA ALA A 441 -9.18 1.69 -11.15
C ALA A 441 -9.24 0.94 -9.82
N GLN A 442 -8.15 0.99 -9.05
CA GLN A 442 -8.08 0.38 -7.73
C GLN A 442 -7.70 1.44 -6.70
N ARG A 443 -8.40 1.41 -5.56
CA ARG A 443 -8.09 2.27 -4.42
C ARG A 443 -6.82 1.76 -3.73
N VAL A 444 -5.90 2.67 -3.44
CA VAL A 444 -4.72 2.39 -2.62
C VAL A 444 -5.11 2.42 -1.15
N SER A 445 -4.68 1.41 -0.37
CA SER A 445 -4.75 1.46 1.09
C SER A 445 -3.35 1.68 1.64
N TYR A 446 -3.14 2.85 2.23
CA TYR A 446 -1.88 3.21 2.87
C TYR A 446 -1.70 2.52 4.24
N LYS A 447 -2.76 1.96 4.82
CA LYS A 447 -2.63 1.06 5.98
C LYS A 447 -1.83 -0.21 5.66
N ALA A 448 -2.02 -0.78 4.47
CA ALA A 448 -1.41 -2.03 4.05
C ALA A 448 0.00 -1.85 3.46
N LEU A 449 0.39 -0.62 3.11
CA LEU A 449 1.72 -0.35 2.56
C LEU A 449 2.80 -0.37 3.66
N ASP A 450 3.89 -1.07 3.39
CA ASP A 450 5.09 -1.03 4.23
C ASP A 450 6.07 0.08 3.80
N VAL A 451 7.03 0.41 4.69
CA VAL A 451 8.04 1.46 4.49
C VAL A 451 8.86 1.23 3.22
N GLU A 452 9.22 -0.03 2.93
CA GLU A 452 9.96 -0.39 1.71
C GLU A 452 9.16 -0.06 0.43
N GLN A 453 7.85 -0.34 0.43
CA GLN A 453 6.98 -0.10 -0.72
C GLN A 453 6.76 1.40 -0.95
N ILE A 454 6.64 2.17 0.13
CA ILE A 454 6.62 3.64 0.06
C ILE A 454 7.96 4.15 -0.51
N GLY A 455 9.09 3.57 -0.08
CA GLY A 455 10.41 3.87 -0.62
C GLY A 455 10.51 3.64 -2.13
N HIS A 456 10.05 2.49 -2.63
CA HIS A 456 10.02 2.17 -4.06
C HIS A 456 9.20 3.17 -4.89
N CYS A 457 8.15 3.76 -4.31
CA CYS A 457 7.37 4.78 -5.01
C CYS A 457 8.18 6.06 -5.30
N TYR A 458 9.21 6.35 -4.52
CA TYR A 458 10.03 7.56 -4.65
C TYR A 458 11.36 7.32 -5.35
N GLU A 459 11.90 6.11 -5.33
CA GLU A 459 13.21 5.80 -5.93
C GLU A 459 13.25 6.24 -7.40
N GLY A 460 12.20 5.93 -8.18
CA GLY A 460 12.11 6.33 -9.58
C GLY A 460 11.99 7.84 -9.83
N LEU A 461 11.68 8.65 -8.82
CA LEU A 461 11.60 10.12 -8.96
C LEU A 461 12.99 10.78 -8.92
N LEU A 462 13.97 10.14 -8.28
CA LEU A 462 15.29 10.74 -8.04
C LEU A 462 16.12 10.87 -9.33
N ASP A 463 15.81 10.08 -10.35
CA ASP A 463 16.47 10.13 -11.66
C ASP A 463 15.94 11.24 -12.58
N HIS A 464 14.93 11.99 -12.14
CA HIS A 464 14.26 13.02 -12.93
C HIS A 464 14.55 14.43 -12.39
N GLY A 465 14.24 15.43 -13.21
CA GLY A 465 14.37 16.83 -12.85
C GLY A 465 13.45 17.71 -13.69
N ALA A 466 13.48 19.02 -13.41
CA ALA A 466 12.79 20.01 -14.22
C ALA A 466 13.80 21.02 -14.77
N ILE A 467 13.64 21.37 -16.05
CA ILE A 467 14.40 22.41 -16.72
C ILE A 467 13.47 23.55 -17.12
N PRO A 468 13.87 24.82 -16.93
CA PRO A 468 13.11 25.94 -17.47
C PRO A 468 13.20 25.94 -18.99
N ILE A 469 12.07 26.26 -19.63
CA ILE A 469 11.96 26.45 -21.08
C ILE A 469 11.24 27.78 -21.35
N ASP A 470 11.64 28.47 -22.41
CA ASP A 470 11.11 29.80 -22.77
C ASP A 470 9.91 29.72 -23.73
N GLU A 471 9.50 28.51 -24.09
CA GLU A 471 8.39 28.25 -25.01
C GLU A 471 7.45 27.17 -24.46
N LEU A 472 6.25 27.09 -25.04
CA LEU A 472 5.28 26.09 -24.65
C LEU A 472 5.74 24.71 -25.13
N ALA A 473 5.78 23.73 -24.21
CA ALA A 473 6.02 22.33 -24.52
C ALA A 473 4.84 21.44 -24.12
N LEU A 474 4.72 20.32 -24.83
CA LEU A 474 3.70 19.30 -24.67
C LEU A 474 4.36 17.97 -24.29
N GLY A 475 3.87 17.35 -23.23
CA GLY A 475 4.17 15.96 -22.92
C GLY A 475 3.32 15.00 -23.74
N LEU A 476 3.94 14.05 -24.42
CA LEU A 476 3.27 13.08 -25.29
C LEU A 476 3.13 11.70 -24.62
N VAL A 477 2.24 10.87 -25.15
CA VAL A 477 2.08 9.48 -24.68
C VAL A 477 3.27 8.65 -25.14
N GLY A 478 4.13 8.24 -24.20
CA GLY A 478 5.27 7.37 -24.46
C GLY A 478 5.33 6.14 -23.56
N PRO A 479 6.46 5.41 -23.60
CA PRO A 479 6.82 4.44 -22.58
C PRO A 479 6.80 5.10 -21.20
N GLU A 480 6.39 4.34 -20.18
CA GLU A 480 6.38 4.80 -18.80
C GLU A 480 7.79 5.21 -18.35
N GLY A 481 7.98 6.47 -17.92
CA GLY A 481 9.28 7.01 -17.52
C GLY A 481 10.17 7.46 -18.70
N GLY A 482 9.63 7.44 -19.91
CA GLY A 482 10.27 7.90 -21.14
C GLY A 482 9.27 8.60 -22.06
N GLU A 483 8.26 9.24 -21.48
CA GLU A 483 7.30 10.05 -22.22
C GLU A 483 8.02 11.20 -22.94
N PRO A 484 7.92 11.32 -24.28
CA PRO A 484 8.60 12.37 -25.00
C PRO A 484 7.93 13.72 -24.75
N GLU A 485 8.75 14.75 -24.55
CA GLU A 485 8.32 16.15 -24.54
C GLU A 485 8.71 16.80 -25.85
N ILE A 486 7.83 17.62 -26.41
CA ILE A 486 8.06 18.36 -27.66
C ILE A 486 7.60 19.80 -27.51
N THR A 487 8.36 20.74 -28.04
CA THR A 487 7.96 22.15 -28.05
C THR A 487 6.91 22.40 -29.14
N VAL A 488 6.08 23.44 -28.99
CA VAL A 488 5.10 23.80 -30.03
C VAL A 488 5.82 24.20 -31.33
N ALA A 489 6.98 24.85 -31.24
CA ALA A 489 7.78 25.20 -32.42
C ALA A 489 8.28 23.98 -33.19
N GLU A 490 8.72 22.92 -32.48
CA GLU A 490 9.09 21.65 -33.12
C GLU A 490 7.88 20.92 -33.68
N LEU A 491 6.72 21.00 -33.02
CA LEU A 491 5.47 20.42 -33.51
C LEU A 491 4.97 21.10 -34.80
N ASP A 492 5.07 22.43 -34.87
CA ASP A 492 4.70 23.24 -36.04
C ASP A 492 5.63 23.03 -37.24
N ALA A 493 6.78 22.37 -37.06
CA ALA A 493 7.71 22.04 -38.13
C ALA A 493 7.28 20.83 -38.98
N PHE A 494 6.24 20.09 -38.56
CA PHE A 494 5.69 18.97 -39.32
C PHE A 494 4.61 19.43 -40.30
N ASP A 495 4.69 18.97 -41.54
CA ASP A 495 3.76 19.37 -42.61
C ASP A 495 2.37 18.71 -42.47
N ASP A 496 2.31 17.48 -41.93
CA ASP A 496 1.07 16.77 -41.63
C ASP A 496 1.17 15.78 -40.44
N TRP A 497 0.03 15.22 -40.05
CA TRP A 497 -0.07 14.28 -38.91
C TRP A 497 0.57 12.91 -39.19
N ASP A 498 0.70 12.51 -40.46
CA ASP A 498 1.29 11.21 -40.82
C ASP A 498 2.80 11.27 -40.61
N ASP A 499 3.45 12.36 -41.02
CA ASP A 499 4.87 12.64 -40.79
C ASP A 499 5.20 12.71 -39.29
N LEU A 500 4.33 13.37 -38.50
CA LEU A 500 4.46 13.37 -37.04
C LEU A 500 4.35 11.95 -36.46
N CYS A 501 3.38 11.16 -36.90
CA CYS A 501 3.19 9.79 -36.42
C CYS A 501 4.37 8.88 -36.79
N GLU A 502 4.95 9.05 -37.97
CA GLU A 502 6.14 8.33 -38.39
C GLU A 502 7.35 8.70 -37.53
N TRP A 503 7.56 9.99 -37.29
CA TRP A 503 8.59 10.47 -36.38
C TRP A 503 8.40 9.89 -34.97
N LEU A 504 7.23 10.06 -34.36
CA LEU A 504 6.92 9.55 -33.01
C LEU A 504 7.06 8.03 -32.87
N SER A 505 6.95 7.28 -33.97
CA SER A 505 7.01 5.81 -33.94
C SER A 505 8.37 5.22 -33.54
N ASP A 506 9.41 6.05 -33.49
CA ASP A 506 10.75 5.65 -33.06
C ASP A 506 10.75 4.96 -31.67
N LYS A 507 11.63 3.98 -31.51
CA LYS A 507 11.79 3.20 -30.27
C LYS A 507 12.24 4.05 -29.09
N THR A 508 12.94 5.15 -29.33
CA THR A 508 13.39 6.08 -28.28
C THR A 508 12.38 7.18 -27.98
N ARG A 509 11.27 7.27 -28.74
CA ARG A 509 10.16 8.20 -28.52
C ARG A 509 8.96 7.45 -27.98
N CYS A 510 7.90 7.24 -28.78
CA CYS A 510 6.67 6.64 -28.29
C CYS A 510 6.71 5.10 -28.28
N ASN A 511 7.64 4.46 -28.99
CA ASN A 511 7.72 3.00 -29.15
C ASN A 511 6.35 2.37 -29.54
N LYS A 512 5.64 3.04 -30.45
CA LYS A 512 4.32 2.65 -30.97
C LYS A 512 4.34 2.71 -32.49
N LYS A 513 3.54 1.86 -33.14
CA LYS A 513 3.36 1.94 -34.60
C LYS A 513 2.67 3.25 -34.97
N ALA A 514 3.09 3.88 -36.06
CA ALA A 514 2.46 5.11 -36.59
C ALA A 514 0.93 4.98 -36.71
N SER A 515 0.42 3.85 -37.20
CA SER A 515 -1.02 3.60 -37.30
C SER A 515 -1.76 3.53 -35.96
N ALA A 516 -1.07 3.17 -34.87
CA ALA A 516 -1.64 3.21 -33.52
C ALA A 516 -1.62 4.63 -32.94
N LEU A 517 -0.65 5.46 -33.33
CA LEU A 517 -0.56 6.87 -32.95
C LEU A 517 -1.62 7.70 -33.66
N ALA A 518 -1.85 7.49 -34.97
CA ALA A 518 -2.94 8.12 -35.71
C ALA A 518 -4.31 7.86 -35.05
N LYS A 519 -4.55 6.63 -34.59
CA LYS A 519 -5.79 6.28 -33.86
C LYS A 519 -5.91 6.97 -32.49
N LEU A 520 -4.80 7.40 -31.88
CA LEU A 520 -4.84 8.19 -30.64
C LEU A 520 -5.17 9.65 -30.93
N LEU A 521 -4.69 10.21 -32.05
CA LEU A 521 -5.04 11.57 -32.48
C LEU A 521 -6.54 11.72 -32.78
N ASP A 522 -7.18 10.65 -33.26
CA ASP A 522 -8.63 10.62 -33.52
C ASP A 522 -9.49 10.53 -32.24
N GLN A 523 -8.90 10.33 -31.06
CA GLN A 523 -9.65 10.22 -29.80
C GLN A 523 -9.88 11.60 -29.20
N GLU A 524 -11.15 11.90 -28.88
CA GLU A 524 -11.45 13.07 -28.06
C GLU A 524 -10.89 12.87 -26.65
N PRO A 525 -10.06 13.79 -26.15
CA PRO A 525 -9.52 13.70 -24.80
C PRO A 525 -10.65 13.86 -23.79
N VAL A 526 -10.66 13.01 -22.77
CA VAL A 526 -11.65 13.02 -21.69
C VAL A 526 -10.98 13.00 -20.32
N GLY A 527 -11.68 13.47 -19.28
CA GLY A 527 -11.18 13.41 -17.91
C GLY A 527 -9.84 14.13 -17.70
N VAL A 528 -8.83 13.38 -17.22
CA VAL A 528 -7.47 13.90 -16.92
C VAL A 528 -6.70 14.30 -18.18
N GLU A 529 -6.93 13.63 -19.31
CA GLU A 529 -6.27 13.96 -20.58
C GLU A 529 -6.76 15.32 -21.11
N LEU A 530 -8.08 15.57 -21.01
CA LEU A 530 -8.65 16.88 -21.32
C LEU A 530 -8.15 17.96 -20.36
N ALA A 531 -7.92 17.61 -19.09
CA ALA A 531 -7.32 18.53 -18.12
C ALA A 531 -5.89 18.90 -18.51
N ARG A 532 -5.06 17.93 -18.87
CA ARG A 532 -3.69 18.16 -19.35
C ARG A 532 -3.66 19.03 -20.61
N LEU A 533 -4.55 18.76 -21.57
CA LEU A 533 -4.65 19.55 -22.80
C LEU A 533 -5.04 21.00 -22.52
N ARG A 534 -6.06 21.22 -21.69
CA ARG A 534 -6.50 22.56 -21.28
C ARG A 534 -5.41 23.31 -20.52
N VAL A 535 -4.74 22.62 -19.59
CA VAL A 535 -3.57 23.13 -18.87
C VAL A 535 -2.46 23.57 -19.83
N ALA A 536 -2.16 22.76 -20.85
CA ALA A 536 -1.16 23.10 -21.87
C ALA A 536 -1.60 24.30 -22.73
N CYS A 537 -2.89 24.42 -23.04
CA CYS A 537 -3.43 25.52 -23.84
C CYS A 537 -3.72 26.80 -23.04
N GLY A 538 -3.47 26.82 -21.72
CA GLY A 538 -3.77 27.97 -20.85
C GLY A 538 -5.27 28.28 -20.74
N HIS A 539 -6.13 27.26 -20.81
CA HIS A 539 -7.60 27.37 -20.85
C HIS A 539 -8.30 26.76 -19.65
#